data_AF-A0A328KEV1-F1
#
_entry.id   AF-A0A328KEV1-F1
#
_cell.length_a   1.000
_cell.length_b   1.000
_cell.length_c   1.000
_cell.angle_alpha   90.00
_cell.angle_beta   90.00
_cell.angle_gamma   90.00
#
_symmetry.space_group_name_H-M   'P 1'
#
loop_
_entity.id
_entity.type
_entity.pdbx_description
1 polymer ?
#
loop_
_entity_poly.entity_id
_entity_poly.type
_entity_poly.pdbx_seq_one_letter_code
_entity_poly.pdbx_strand_id
1 'polypeptide(L)'
;MDEEVPKIKEAFVNTMIDKYGDSKEHAEQVADDFVQVFIDSANYGFSINHSLAYSYIGYISAYLRYYYPLEFVASGLEIWTKGDKNIDFLRYAEKHGITIKPPKFRKSEGGYGIDREENAIYEGTGHIKGGNESVGDILYQLKDREYNCFTDLVLDIIENGELTIHDERFKSIKTPQDLYHTATDEDIKVVDSLNKEGKVDYTYNSLGINKTKMEGLIKLKFFDEFGGNKKLWKVYEYVNDKYNPSNKTFKNKFKKYQECVEFEKSLPDKSYSISEQCEIELYCTGRAVSSKADIPSSYFIVSNIYNVGKTRTTAEIYSLSVGETMVVKVGSKVYKNAPFKEGDILELHKSDIAVKPKNIKKDGEWIKSTTETEFWAKRLKFIRKGTMG
;
A
#
# COMPACT_ATOMS: atom_id res chain seq x y z
N MET A 1 -35.50 -1.52 -43.77
CA MET A 1 -36.69 -1.17 -42.96
C MET A 1 -37.89 -1.04 -43.88
N ASP A 2 -37.77 -0.19 -44.90
CA ASP A 2 -38.83 0.07 -45.89
C ASP A 2 -39.36 -1.18 -46.63
N GLU A 3 -38.51 -2.19 -46.86
CA GLU A 3 -38.92 -3.45 -47.49
C GLU A 3 -39.44 -4.52 -46.52
N GLU A 4 -39.07 -4.45 -45.24
CA GLU A 4 -39.34 -5.51 -44.26
C GLU A 4 -40.53 -5.17 -43.36
N VAL A 5 -40.72 -3.89 -43.03
CA VAL A 5 -41.84 -3.41 -42.21
C VAL A 5 -43.21 -3.74 -42.83
N PRO A 6 -43.44 -3.56 -44.15
CA PRO A 6 -44.71 -3.96 -44.76
C PRO A 6 -44.97 -5.47 -44.65
N LYS A 7 -43.94 -6.30 -44.79
CA LYS A 7 -44.05 -7.76 -44.64
C LYS A 7 -44.39 -8.16 -43.20
N ILE A 8 -43.79 -7.48 -42.22
CA ILE A 8 -44.09 -7.67 -40.79
C ILE A 8 -45.54 -7.27 -40.48
N LYS A 9 -46.02 -6.15 -41.04
CA LYS A 9 -47.41 -5.69 -40.88
C LYS A 9 -48.41 -6.71 -41.42
N GLU A 10 -48.18 -7.20 -42.64
CA GLU A 10 -49.03 -8.22 -43.27
C GLU A 10 -49.03 -9.53 -42.48
N ALA A 11 -47.85 -10.01 -42.06
CA ALA A 11 -47.73 -11.22 -41.25
C ALA A 11 -48.43 -11.08 -39.88
N PHE A 12 -48.38 -9.90 -39.26
CA PHE A 12 -49.10 -9.61 -38.02
C PHE A 12 -50.62 -9.70 -38.21
N VAL A 13 -51.17 -9.05 -39.24
CA VAL A 13 -52.61 -9.07 -39.54
C VAL A 13 -53.11 -10.50 -39.80
N ASN A 14 -52.38 -11.26 -40.61
CA ASN A 14 -52.73 -12.66 -40.88
C ASN A 14 -52.69 -13.51 -39.60
N THR A 15 -51.68 -13.30 -38.73
CA THR A 15 -51.59 -14.01 -37.44
C THR A 15 -52.77 -13.68 -36.52
N MET A 16 -53.22 -12.42 -36.48
CA MET A 16 -54.37 -11.99 -35.67
C MET A 16 -55.67 -12.67 -36.12
N ILE A 17 -55.89 -12.77 -37.43
CA ILE A 17 -57.05 -13.46 -38.00
C ILE A 17 -56.97 -14.97 -37.76
N ASP A 18 -55.87 -15.60 -38.19
CA ASP A 18 -55.79 -17.06 -38.27
C ASP A 18 -55.62 -17.73 -36.90
N LYS A 19 -54.85 -17.10 -35.99
CA LYS A 19 -54.51 -17.70 -34.70
C LYS A 19 -55.39 -17.20 -33.56
N TYR A 20 -55.78 -15.93 -33.61
CA TYR A 20 -56.53 -15.29 -32.52
C TYR A 20 -58.00 -15.03 -32.86
N GLY A 21 -58.44 -15.32 -34.10
CA GLY A 21 -59.83 -15.19 -34.52
C GLY A 21 -60.31 -13.74 -34.62
N ASP A 22 -59.38 -12.78 -34.77
CA ASP A 22 -59.70 -11.38 -34.87
C ASP A 22 -60.31 -11.03 -36.24
N SER A 23 -61.07 -9.94 -36.30
CA SER A 23 -61.56 -9.42 -37.57
C SER A 23 -60.43 -8.71 -38.31
N LYS A 24 -60.41 -8.83 -39.64
CA LYS A 24 -59.41 -8.15 -40.48
C LYS A 24 -59.38 -6.63 -40.23
N GLU A 25 -60.56 -6.03 -40.09
CA GLU A 25 -60.71 -4.58 -39.91
C GLU A 25 -60.12 -4.11 -38.56
N HIS A 26 -60.38 -4.83 -37.48
CA HIS A 26 -59.77 -4.54 -36.18
C HIS A 26 -58.26 -4.83 -36.18
N ALA A 27 -57.81 -5.93 -36.79
CA ALA A 27 -56.39 -6.27 -36.89
C ALA A 27 -55.58 -5.23 -37.68
N GLU A 28 -56.13 -4.69 -38.78
CA GLU A 28 -55.50 -3.62 -39.56
C GLU A 28 -55.41 -2.31 -38.78
N GLN A 29 -56.42 -1.98 -37.95
CA GLN A 29 -56.41 -0.79 -37.09
C GLN A 29 -55.28 -0.83 -36.05
N VAL A 30 -55.03 -1.99 -35.44
CA VAL A 30 -53.99 -2.16 -34.40
C VAL A 30 -52.59 -2.35 -35.00
N ALA A 31 -52.50 -2.80 -36.26
CA ALA A 31 -51.23 -3.14 -36.90
C ALA A 31 -50.30 -1.91 -37.06
N ASP A 32 -50.84 -0.72 -37.30
CA ASP A 32 -50.02 0.50 -37.42
C ASP A 32 -49.35 0.89 -36.10
N ASP A 33 -50.09 0.82 -34.99
CA ASP A 33 -49.54 1.05 -33.64
C ASP A 33 -48.49 -0.01 -33.27
N PHE A 34 -48.75 -1.28 -33.59
CA PHE A 34 -47.78 -2.37 -33.39
C PHE A 34 -46.49 -2.13 -34.19
N VAL A 35 -46.60 -1.75 -35.46
CA VAL A 35 -45.45 -1.48 -36.33
C VAL A 35 -44.65 -0.29 -35.78
N GLN A 36 -45.31 0.77 -35.33
CA GLN A 36 -44.63 1.92 -34.74
C GLN A 36 -43.86 1.51 -33.48
N VAL A 37 -44.49 0.75 -32.58
CA VAL A 37 -43.83 0.20 -31.37
C VAL A 37 -42.65 -0.70 -31.74
N PHE A 38 -42.78 -1.51 -32.79
CA PHE A 38 -41.69 -2.36 -33.28
C PHE A 38 -40.49 -1.53 -33.79
N ILE A 39 -40.73 -0.49 -34.59
CA ILE A 39 -39.68 0.39 -35.12
C ILE A 39 -38.97 1.11 -33.96
N ASP A 40 -39.74 1.68 -33.03
CA ASP A 40 -39.19 2.36 -31.86
C ASP A 40 -38.37 1.40 -30.98
N SER A 41 -38.88 0.18 -30.77
CA SER A 41 -38.18 -0.87 -30.03
C SER A 41 -36.93 -1.36 -30.76
N ALA A 42 -36.92 -1.41 -32.08
CA ALA A 42 -35.75 -1.80 -32.87
C ALA A 42 -34.65 -0.74 -32.81
N ASN A 43 -35.02 0.55 -32.76
CA ASN A 43 -34.07 1.66 -32.66
C ASN A 43 -33.34 1.72 -31.30
N TYR A 44 -33.98 1.26 -30.22
CA TYR A 44 -33.41 1.27 -28.86
C TYR A 44 -33.19 -0.12 -28.26
N GLY A 45 -33.47 -1.17 -29.02
CA GLY A 45 -33.39 -2.56 -28.60
C GLY A 45 -31.95 -2.94 -28.27
N PHE A 46 -31.76 -3.65 -27.16
CA PHE A 46 -30.44 -4.05 -26.71
C PHE A 46 -30.36 -5.57 -26.54
N SER A 47 -29.20 -6.14 -26.86
CA SER A 47 -28.99 -7.59 -26.79
C SER A 47 -29.09 -8.09 -25.34
N ILE A 48 -30.01 -9.04 -25.09
CA ILE A 48 -30.17 -9.68 -23.78
C ILE A 48 -28.92 -10.47 -23.38
N ASN A 49 -28.27 -11.14 -24.33
CA ASN A 49 -27.06 -11.93 -24.07
C ASN A 49 -25.90 -11.06 -23.59
N HIS A 50 -25.80 -9.82 -24.08
CA HIS A 50 -24.80 -8.86 -23.62
C HIS A 50 -25.20 -8.21 -22.30
N SER A 51 -26.41 -7.64 -22.22
CA SER A 51 -26.87 -6.94 -21.02
C SER A 51 -26.93 -7.83 -19.79
N LEU A 52 -27.37 -9.08 -19.92
CA LEU A 52 -27.49 -10.00 -18.80
C LEU A 52 -26.12 -10.36 -18.21
N ALA A 53 -25.13 -10.67 -19.06
CA ALA A 53 -23.78 -11.00 -18.61
C ALA A 53 -23.13 -9.84 -17.85
N TYR A 54 -23.21 -8.61 -18.37
CA TYR A 54 -22.67 -7.43 -17.69
C TYR A 54 -23.46 -7.06 -16.43
N SER A 55 -24.78 -7.30 -16.41
CA SER A 55 -25.60 -7.12 -15.21
C SER A 55 -25.17 -8.09 -14.10
N TYR A 56 -24.84 -9.33 -14.42
CA TYR A 56 -24.27 -10.27 -13.46
C TYR A 56 -22.93 -9.80 -12.88
N ILE A 57 -22.02 -9.27 -13.71
CA ILE A 57 -20.75 -8.70 -13.22
C ILE A 57 -21.02 -7.51 -12.28
N GLY A 58 -21.97 -6.63 -12.64
CA GLY A 58 -22.37 -5.50 -11.80
C GLY A 58 -22.97 -5.96 -10.47
N TYR A 59 -23.83 -6.96 -10.48
CA TYR A 59 -24.43 -7.55 -9.29
C TYR A 59 -23.37 -8.18 -8.37
N ILE A 60 -22.45 -8.99 -8.92
CA ILE A 60 -21.36 -9.60 -8.15
C ILE A 60 -20.47 -8.51 -7.54
N SER A 61 -20.14 -7.47 -8.31
CA SER A 61 -19.32 -6.35 -7.82
C SER A 61 -20.01 -5.60 -6.67
N ALA A 62 -21.33 -5.37 -6.78
CA ALA A 62 -22.12 -4.75 -5.73
C ALA A 62 -22.21 -5.64 -4.47
N TYR A 63 -22.39 -6.95 -4.66
CA TYR A 63 -22.39 -7.93 -3.58
C TYR A 63 -21.07 -7.92 -2.81
N LEU A 64 -19.93 -8.01 -3.52
CA LEU A 64 -18.59 -7.97 -2.90
C LEU A 64 -18.33 -6.63 -2.20
N ARG A 65 -18.71 -5.51 -2.82
CA ARG A 65 -18.57 -4.18 -2.22
C ARG A 65 -19.37 -4.03 -0.92
N TYR A 66 -20.54 -4.68 -0.81
CA TYR A 66 -21.41 -4.60 0.35
C TYR A 66 -20.98 -5.56 1.48
N TYR A 67 -20.72 -6.83 1.16
CA TYR A 67 -20.43 -7.86 2.16
C TYR A 67 -18.94 -8.03 2.48
N TYR A 68 -18.05 -7.63 1.56
CA TYR A 68 -16.59 -7.79 1.66
C TYR A 68 -15.85 -6.48 1.31
N PRO A 69 -16.16 -5.36 2.00
CA PRO A 69 -15.66 -4.05 1.61
C PRO A 69 -14.13 -3.92 1.77
N LEU A 70 -13.51 -4.63 2.72
CA LEU A 70 -12.05 -4.65 2.89
C LEU A 70 -11.37 -5.31 1.69
N GLU A 71 -11.84 -6.49 1.30
CA GLU A 71 -11.32 -7.24 0.15
C GLU A 71 -11.56 -6.49 -1.15
N PHE A 72 -12.74 -5.87 -1.28
CA PHE A 72 -13.09 -5.06 -2.44
C PHE A 72 -12.14 -3.88 -2.60
N VAL A 73 -11.81 -3.18 -1.51
CA VAL A 73 -10.85 -2.08 -1.51
C VAL A 73 -9.43 -2.60 -1.80
N ALA A 74 -8.96 -3.61 -1.08
CA ALA A 74 -7.62 -4.18 -1.27
C ALA A 74 -7.41 -4.63 -2.72
N SER A 75 -8.36 -5.38 -3.29
CA SER A 75 -8.32 -5.83 -4.69
C SER A 75 -8.32 -4.66 -5.67
N GLY A 76 -9.11 -3.61 -5.38
CA GLY A 76 -9.12 -2.40 -6.21
C GLY A 76 -7.79 -1.65 -6.19
N LEU A 77 -7.18 -1.50 -5.01
CA LEU A 77 -5.88 -0.85 -4.87
C LEU A 77 -4.74 -1.64 -5.55
N GLU A 78 -4.84 -2.98 -5.55
CA GLU A 78 -3.90 -3.87 -6.25
C GLU A 78 -3.99 -3.70 -7.78
N ILE A 79 -5.21 -3.64 -8.34
CA ILE A 79 -5.42 -3.46 -9.78
C ILE A 79 -5.06 -2.04 -10.23
N TRP A 80 -5.48 -1.03 -9.45
CA TRP A 80 -5.28 0.38 -9.75
C TRP A 80 -4.28 0.97 -8.76
N THR A 81 -3.00 0.75 -9.03
CA THR A 81 -1.89 1.24 -8.18
C THR A 81 -1.72 2.77 -8.20
N LYS A 82 -2.26 3.45 -9.22
CA LYS A 82 -2.19 4.91 -9.38
C LYS A 82 -3.34 5.48 -10.21
N GLY A 83 -3.49 6.79 -10.19
CA GLY A 83 -4.46 7.54 -11.00
C GLY A 83 -5.84 7.65 -10.34
N ASP A 84 -6.80 8.19 -11.08
CA ASP A 84 -8.11 8.59 -10.53
C ASP A 84 -8.86 7.45 -9.86
N LYS A 85 -8.79 6.24 -10.43
CA LYS A 85 -9.43 5.05 -9.82
C LYS A 85 -8.81 4.68 -8.48
N ASN A 86 -7.48 4.74 -8.33
CA ASN A 86 -6.82 4.52 -7.04
C ASN A 86 -7.34 5.50 -5.99
N ILE A 87 -7.41 6.78 -6.36
CA ILE A 87 -7.91 7.86 -5.49
C ILE A 87 -9.37 7.60 -5.10
N ASP A 88 -10.21 7.13 -6.01
CA ASP A 88 -11.60 6.81 -5.72
C ASP A 88 -11.74 5.64 -4.73
N PHE A 89 -10.87 4.63 -4.82
CA PHE A 89 -10.81 3.54 -3.83
C PHE A 89 -10.32 4.02 -2.47
N LEU A 90 -9.29 4.88 -2.41
CA LEU A 90 -8.82 5.49 -1.16
C LEU A 90 -9.92 6.33 -0.49
N ARG A 91 -10.65 7.15 -1.26
CA ARG A 91 -11.81 7.91 -0.77
C ARG A 91 -12.96 7.01 -0.33
N TYR A 92 -13.20 5.91 -1.05
CA TYR A 92 -14.20 4.94 -0.67
C TYR A 92 -13.85 4.29 0.68
N ALA A 93 -12.60 3.87 0.85
CA ALA A 93 -12.09 3.31 2.09
C ALA A 93 -12.32 4.27 3.27
N GLU A 94 -11.88 5.53 3.13
CA GLU A 94 -12.07 6.58 4.13
C GLU A 94 -13.56 6.77 4.50
N LYS A 95 -14.45 6.86 3.50
CA LYS A 95 -15.90 7.01 3.73
C LYS A 95 -16.54 5.82 4.45
N HIS A 96 -15.94 4.64 4.37
CA HIS A 96 -16.43 3.41 5.00
C HIS A 96 -15.63 3.06 6.27
N GLY A 97 -14.81 3.99 6.77
CA GLY A 97 -14.02 3.80 7.99
C GLY A 97 -12.91 2.76 7.84
N ILE A 98 -12.53 2.40 6.62
CA ILE A 98 -11.43 1.48 6.33
C ILE A 98 -10.14 2.29 6.30
N THR A 99 -9.19 1.93 7.15
CA THR A 99 -7.91 2.64 7.25
C THR A 99 -6.85 1.96 6.40
N ILE A 100 -6.21 2.71 5.49
CA ILE A 100 -5.04 2.21 4.76
C ILE A 100 -3.78 2.52 5.58
N LYS A 101 -3.04 1.49 5.99
CA LYS A 101 -1.88 1.60 6.86
C LYS A 101 -0.56 1.35 6.08
N PRO A 102 0.55 1.97 6.52
CA PRO A 102 1.87 1.68 5.96
C PRO A 102 2.23 0.20 6.16
N PRO A 103 3.22 -0.31 5.42
CA PRO A 103 3.58 -1.72 5.49
C PRO A 103 4.10 -2.07 6.91
N LYS A 104 3.66 -3.21 7.45
CA LYS A 104 3.98 -3.65 8.82
C LYS A 104 4.25 -5.16 8.88
N PHE A 105 5.27 -5.55 9.63
CA PHE A 105 5.59 -6.95 9.89
C PHE A 105 4.40 -7.66 10.52
N ARG A 106 4.24 -8.94 10.17
CA ARG A 106 3.10 -9.81 10.53
C ARG A 106 1.73 -9.44 9.95
N LYS A 107 1.59 -8.27 9.31
CA LYS A 107 0.30 -7.77 8.79
C LYS A 107 0.32 -7.58 7.28
N SER A 108 1.42 -7.09 6.74
CA SER A 108 1.61 -6.93 5.29
C SER A 108 2.07 -8.22 4.63
N GLU A 109 1.56 -8.44 3.42
CA GLU A 109 1.98 -9.49 2.49
C GLU A 109 2.78 -8.86 1.34
N GLY A 110 3.04 -9.61 0.27
CA GLY A 110 3.57 -9.06 -0.97
C GLY A 110 2.64 -8.01 -1.57
N GLY A 111 1.35 -8.36 -1.70
CA GLY A 111 0.23 -7.46 -1.97
C GLY A 111 -0.37 -6.88 -0.68
N TYR A 112 -1.54 -6.23 -0.79
CA TYR A 112 -2.22 -5.66 0.38
C TYR A 112 -2.62 -6.73 1.41
N GLY A 113 -2.21 -6.54 2.66
CA GLY A 113 -2.64 -7.37 3.79
C GLY A 113 -3.92 -6.85 4.43
N ILE A 114 -4.86 -7.72 4.76
CA ILE A 114 -6.18 -7.35 5.34
C ILE A 114 -6.20 -7.66 6.83
N ASP A 115 -6.50 -6.65 7.65
CA ASP A 115 -6.74 -6.78 9.08
C ASP A 115 -8.21 -6.48 9.40
N ARG A 116 -8.98 -7.53 9.65
CA ARG A 116 -10.42 -7.41 9.97
C ARG A 116 -10.66 -6.87 11.37
N GLU A 117 -9.76 -7.13 12.32
CA GLU A 117 -9.92 -6.70 13.71
C GLU A 117 -9.76 -5.19 13.83
N GLU A 118 -8.79 -4.64 13.09
CA GLU A 118 -8.52 -3.21 13.05
C GLU A 118 -9.32 -2.46 11.98
N ASN A 119 -10.13 -3.18 11.18
CA ASN A 119 -10.80 -2.66 9.98
C ASN A 119 -9.82 -1.88 9.08
N ALA A 120 -8.67 -2.48 8.82
CA ALA A 120 -7.54 -1.84 8.16
C ALA A 120 -6.97 -2.70 7.02
N ILE A 121 -6.33 -2.03 6.08
CA ILE A 121 -5.59 -2.65 4.98
C ILE A 121 -4.15 -2.15 5.07
N TYR A 122 -3.22 -3.07 5.24
CA TYR A 122 -1.79 -2.79 5.27
C TYR A 122 -1.22 -2.83 3.86
N GLU A 123 -0.44 -1.82 3.50
CA GLU A 123 0.25 -1.79 2.21
C GLU A 123 1.16 -3.01 2.04
N GLY A 124 1.13 -3.58 0.84
CA GLY A 124 2.02 -4.67 0.45
C GLY A 124 3.44 -4.19 0.19
N THR A 125 4.42 -5.08 0.40
CA THR A 125 5.83 -4.74 0.16
C THR A 125 6.15 -4.52 -1.32
N GLY A 126 5.31 -5.02 -2.25
CA GLY A 126 5.43 -4.81 -3.69
C GLY A 126 5.27 -3.34 -4.11
N HIS A 127 4.49 -2.57 -3.35
CA HIS A 127 4.19 -1.16 -3.64
C HIS A 127 5.29 -0.19 -3.18
N ILE A 128 6.28 -0.68 -2.43
CA ILE A 128 7.43 0.10 -1.98
C ILE A 128 8.39 0.28 -3.18
N LYS A 129 8.99 1.46 -3.31
CA LYS A 129 10.04 1.76 -4.29
C LYS A 129 11.21 0.80 -4.10
N GLY A 130 11.47 0.01 -5.13
CA GLY A 130 12.47 -1.04 -5.04
C GLY A 130 12.06 -2.11 -4.03
N GLY A 131 10.78 -2.31 -3.75
CA GLY A 131 10.20 -3.44 -3.03
C GLY A 131 10.14 -4.71 -3.89
N ASN A 132 9.56 -5.77 -3.35
CA ASN A 132 9.29 -7.03 -4.04
C ASN A 132 8.17 -7.75 -3.28
N GLU A 133 7.13 -8.18 -4.00
CA GLU A 133 6.02 -8.95 -3.43
C GLU A 133 6.52 -10.23 -2.75
N SER A 134 7.46 -10.94 -3.39
CA SER A 134 7.99 -12.19 -2.85
C SER A 134 8.65 -12.00 -1.49
N VAL A 135 9.25 -10.83 -1.24
CA VAL A 135 9.87 -10.51 0.06
C VAL A 135 8.80 -10.35 1.14
N GLY A 136 7.67 -9.73 0.81
CA GLY A 136 6.54 -9.58 1.73
C GLY A 136 5.95 -10.95 2.08
N ASP A 137 5.69 -11.77 1.07
CA ASP A 137 5.13 -13.12 1.28
C ASP A 137 6.06 -14.01 2.12
N ILE A 138 7.37 -13.96 1.86
CA ILE A 138 8.38 -14.68 2.63
C ILE A 138 8.40 -14.20 4.09
N LEU A 139 8.40 -12.88 4.33
CA LEU A 139 8.36 -12.33 5.69
C LEU A 139 7.04 -12.64 6.39
N TYR A 140 5.94 -12.70 5.65
CA TYR A 140 4.62 -13.04 6.20
C TYR A 140 4.55 -14.50 6.67
N GLN A 141 5.33 -15.42 6.09
CA GLN A 141 5.45 -16.79 6.62
C GLN A 141 6.06 -16.82 8.04
N LEU A 142 6.77 -15.76 8.46
CA LEU A 142 7.34 -15.63 9.80
C LEU A 142 6.38 -14.97 10.79
N LYS A 143 5.16 -14.61 10.38
CA LYS A 143 4.24 -13.77 11.17
C LYS A 143 3.80 -14.35 12.50
N ASP A 144 3.83 -15.67 12.65
CA ASP A 144 3.38 -16.38 13.86
C ASP A 144 4.58 -16.85 14.71
N ARG A 145 5.82 -16.63 14.27
CA ARG A 145 7.03 -16.99 15.03
C ARG A 145 7.29 -15.96 16.13
N GLU A 146 7.71 -16.43 17.29
CA GLU A 146 8.07 -15.57 18.41
C GLU A 146 9.57 -15.25 18.38
N TYR A 147 9.91 -14.00 18.67
CA TYR A 147 11.28 -13.50 18.68
C TYR A 147 11.49 -12.67 19.95
N ASN A 148 12.59 -12.90 20.67
CA ASN A 148 12.89 -12.14 21.88
C ASN A 148 13.50 -10.77 21.55
N CYS A 149 14.15 -10.66 20.39
CA CYS A 149 14.77 -9.43 19.91
C CYS A 149 14.87 -9.39 18.39
N PHE A 150 15.28 -8.25 17.83
CA PHE A 150 15.41 -8.11 16.38
C PHE A 150 16.51 -9.01 15.80
N THR A 151 17.58 -9.24 16.57
CA THR A 151 18.65 -10.17 16.19
C THR A 151 18.11 -11.57 15.89
N ASP A 152 17.14 -12.07 16.67
CA ASP A 152 16.55 -13.39 16.43
C ASP A 152 15.87 -13.45 15.05
N LEU A 153 15.07 -12.43 14.72
CA LEU A 153 14.40 -12.33 13.42
C LEU A 153 15.41 -12.23 12.27
N VAL A 154 16.45 -11.39 12.41
CA VAL A 154 17.46 -11.24 11.35
C VAL A 154 18.21 -12.57 11.14
N LEU A 155 18.53 -13.28 12.21
CA LEU A 155 19.14 -14.60 12.10
C LEU A 155 18.20 -15.63 11.51
N ASP A 156 16.92 -15.59 11.82
CA ASP A 156 15.93 -16.47 11.20
C ASP A 156 15.80 -16.18 9.71
N ILE A 157 15.84 -14.92 9.28
CA ILE A 157 15.87 -14.57 7.84
C ILE A 157 17.14 -15.10 7.15
N ILE A 158 18.29 -14.97 7.80
CA ILE A 158 19.57 -15.39 7.24
C ILE A 158 19.65 -16.92 7.23
N GLU A 159 19.28 -17.59 8.32
CA GLU A 159 19.46 -19.03 8.58
C GLU A 159 18.29 -19.90 8.14
N ASN A 160 17.06 -19.51 8.52
CA ASN A 160 15.79 -20.22 8.36
C ASN A 160 15.98 -21.74 8.29
N GLY A 161 16.67 -22.27 9.30
CA GLY A 161 17.16 -23.63 9.32
C GLY A 161 16.34 -24.52 10.24
N GLU A 162 16.16 -25.77 9.86
CA GLU A 162 15.63 -26.80 10.75
C GLU A 162 16.80 -27.50 11.44
N LEU A 163 16.61 -27.86 12.71
CA LEU A 163 17.60 -28.50 13.55
C LEU A 163 16.97 -29.67 14.29
N THR A 164 17.51 -30.86 14.06
CA THR A 164 17.19 -32.06 14.84
C THR A 164 18.46 -32.61 15.46
N ILE A 165 18.46 -32.78 16.78
CA ILE A 165 19.57 -33.34 17.54
C ILE A 165 19.11 -34.68 18.10
N HIS A 166 19.78 -35.77 17.72
CA HIS A 166 19.43 -37.15 18.10
C HIS A 166 19.91 -37.48 19.52
N ASP A 167 19.39 -36.73 20.48
CA ASP A 167 19.64 -36.86 21.91
C ASP A 167 18.42 -36.36 22.70
N GLU A 168 17.92 -37.17 23.66
CA GLU A 168 16.70 -36.87 24.41
C GLU A 168 16.75 -35.53 25.16
N ARG A 169 17.94 -35.03 25.51
CA ARG A 169 18.11 -33.72 26.17
C ARG A 169 17.66 -32.55 25.30
N PHE A 170 17.73 -32.70 23.98
CA PHE A 170 17.48 -31.63 23.01
C PHE A 170 16.21 -31.87 22.16
N LYS A 171 15.33 -32.78 22.59
CA LYS A 171 14.14 -33.20 21.83
C LYS A 171 13.18 -32.06 21.47
N SER A 172 13.11 -31.02 22.30
CA SER A 172 12.29 -29.83 22.09
C SER A 172 12.87 -28.84 21.10
N ILE A 173 14.17 -28.94 20.78
CA ILE A 173 14.84 -28.05 19.83
C ILE A 173 14.42 -28.44 18.41
N LYS A 174 13.94 -27.46 17.64
CA LYS A 174 13.53 -27.60 16.23
C LYS A 174 14.26 -26.65 15.31
N THR A 175 14.80 -25.56 15.86
CA THR A 175 15.53 -24.53 15.12
C THR A 175 16.84 -24.18 15.82
N PRO A 176 17.81 -23.57 15.11
CA PRO A 176 18.99 -22.99 15.75
C PRO A 176 18.64 -21.97 16.85
N GLN A 177 17.57 -21.21 16.68
CA GLN A 177 17.10 -20.21 17.63
C GLN A 177 16.64 -20.86 18.93
N ASP A 178 15.87 -21.95 18.87
CA ASP A 178 15.47 -22.71 20.07
C ASP A 178 16.70 -23.14 20.89
N LEU A 179 17.74 -23.61 20.17
CA LEU A 179 19.00 -23.99 20.81
C LEU A 179 19.66 -22.77 21.44
N TYR A 180 19.77 -21.66 20.74
CA TYR A 180 20.46 -20.47 21.24
C TYR A 180 19.74 -19.78 22.40
N HIS A 181 18.42 -19.93 22.51
CA HIS A 181 17.66 -19.37 23.64
C HIS A 181 17.81 -20.18 24.92
N THR A 182 18.08 -21.48 24.82
CA THR A 182 18.01 -22.41 25.95
C THR A 182 19.36 -23.02 26.34
N ALA A 183 20.31 -23.09 25.41
CA ALA A 183 21.58 -23.77 25.61
C ALA A 183 22.57 -22.96 26.46
N THR A 184 23.32 -23.67 27.29
CA THR A 184 24.55 -23.19 27.91
C THR A 184 25.77 -23.44 27.01
N ASP A 185 26.92 -22.84 27.34
CA ASP A 185 28.18 -23.16 26.65
C ASP A 185 28.55 -24.65 26.71
N GLU A 186 28.14 -25.35 27.77
CA GLU A 186 28.38 -26.77 27.95
C GLU A 186 27.47 -27.60 27.04
N ASP A 187 26.20 -27.21 26.90
CA ASP A 187 25.26 -27.83 25.96
C ASP A 187 25.74 -27.69 24.52
N ILE A 188 26.26 -26.53 24.13
CA ILE A 188 26.78 -26.31 22.79
C ILE A 188 28.01 -27.18 22.49
N LYS A 189 28.89 -27.42 23.48
CA LYS A 189 30.00 -28.39 23.33
C LYS A 189 29.49 -29.80 23.09
N VAL A 190 28.41 -30.20 23.77
CA VAL A 190 27.76 -31.50 23.58
C VAL A 190 27.19 -31.59 22.16
N VAL A 191 26.44 -30.59 21.71
CA VAL A 191 25.87 -30.56 20.35
C VAL A 191 26.96 -30.63 19.28
N ASP A 192 28.07 -29.91 19.44
CA ASP A 192 29.21 -30.00 18.51
C ASP A 192 29.86 -31.39 18.51
N SER A 193 29.88 -32.11 19.64
CA SER A 193 30.35 -33.50 19.71
C SER A 193 29.40 -34.44 18.95
N LEU A 194 28.10 -34.32 19.21
CA LEU A 194 27.06 -35.11 18.53
C LEU A 194 27.07 -34.86 17.01
N ASN A 195 27.30 -33.62 16.58
CA ASN A 195 27.41 -33.27 15.17
C ASN A 195 28.58 -34.00 14.49
N LYS A 196 29.74 -34.11 15.16
CA LYS A 196 30.89 -34.89 14.66
C LYS A 196 30.59 -36.39 14.56
N GLU A 197 29.69 -36.89 15.39
CA GLU A 197 29.22 -38.28 15.36
C GLU A 197 28.12 -38.52 14.32
N GLY A 198 27.67 -37.48 13.59
CA GLY A 198 26.57 -37.58 12.63
C GLY A 198 25.19 -37.67 13.27
N LYS A 199 25.04 -37.19 14.51
CA LYS A 199 23.78 -37.20 15.28
C LYS A 199 23.05 -35.85 15.27
N VAL A 200 23.40 -34.96 14.36
CA VAL A 200 22.74 -33.67 14.19
C VAL A 200 22.37 -33.51 12.74
N ASP A 201 21.06 -33.40 12.47
CA ASP A 201 20.54 -33.01 11.17
C ASP A 201 20.27 -31.52 11.21
N TYR A 202 20.99 -30.78 10.39
CA TYR A 202 20.87 -29.33 10.33
C TYR A 202 20.78 -28.88 8.88
N THR A 203 19.71 -28.16 8.57
CA THR A 203 19.51 -27.53 7.27
C THR A 203 19.63 -26.02 7.40
N TYR A 204 20.10 -25.39 6.33
CA TYR A 204 20.17 -23.94 6.20
C TYR A 204 19.47 -23.56 4.90
N ASN A 205 18.47 -22.69 4.97
CA ASN A 205 17.75 -22.24 3.78
C ASN A 205 17.46 -20.75 3.85
N SER A 206 18.51 -19.94 3.62
CA SER A 206 18.42 -18.49 3.60
C SER A 206 17.22 -18.01 2.80
N LEU A 207 16.47 -17.07 3.38
CA LEU A 207 15.34 -16.45 2.70
C LEU A 207 15.75 -15.52 1.55
N GLY A 208 17.06 -15.28 1.37
CA GLY A 208 17.60 -14.60 0.19
C GLY A 208 17.21 -13.12 0.07
N ILE A 209 16.76 -12.50 1.16
CA ILE A 209 16.37 -11.09 1.16
C ILE A 209 17.62 -10.21 1.13
N ASN A 210 17.75 -9.38 0.10
CA ASN A 210 18.94 -8.55 -0.05
C ASN A 210 18.95 -7.34 0.92
N LYS A 211 20.14 -6.78 1.17
CA LYS A 211 20.36 -5.64 2.06
C LYS A 211 19.49 -4.42 1.73
N THR A 212 19.33 -4.07 0.46
CA THR A 212 18.56 -2.89 0.05
C THR A 212 17.06 -3.04 0.33
N LYS A 213 16.49 -4.25 0.16
CA LYS A 213 15.10 -4.52 0.51
C LYS A 213 14.89 -4.39 2.02
N MET A 214 15.77 -5.01 2.81
CA MET A 214 15.72 -4.91 4.28
C MET A 214 15.90 -3.47 4.76
N GLU A 215 16.79 -2.69 4.15
CA GLU A 215 16.98 -1.28 4.46
C GLU A 215 15.69 -0.48 4.30
N GLY A 216 14.99 -0.65 3.17
CA GLY A 216 13.72 0.03 2.92
C GLY A 216 12.67 -0.32 3.99
N LEU A 217 12.49 -1.61 4.27
CA LEU A 217 11.50 -2.08 5.25
C LEU A 217 11.82 -1.59 6.67
N ILE A 218 13.07 -1.73 7.12
CA ILE A 218 13.50 -1.26 8.44
C ILE A 218 13.27 0.24 8.56
N LYS A 219 13.72 1.04 7.59
CA LYS A 219 13.56 2.50 7.60
C LYS A 219 12.09 2.93 7.55
N LEU A 220 11.22 2.17 6.88
CA LEU A 220 9.77 2.38 6.87
C LEU A 220 9.05 1.97 8.16
N LYS A 221 9.78 1.56 9.19
CA LYS A 221 9.21 1.07 10.47
C LYS A 221 8.40 -0.23 10.31
N PHE A 222 8.70 -1.03 9.29
CA PHE A 222 8.04 -2.33 9.10
C PHE A 222 8.20 -3.24 10.33
N PHE A 223 9.36 -3.18 10.99
CA PHE A 223 9.72 -3.99 12.15
C PHE A 223 9.63 -3.19 13.48
N ASP A 224 8.69 -2.25 13.59
CA ASP A 224 8.58 -1.35 14.75
C ASP A 224 8.32 -2.05 16.09
N GLU A 225 7.77 -3.27 16.06
CA GLU A 225 7.59 -4.10 17.26
C GLU A 225 8.90 -4.38 18.03
N PHE A 226 10.06 -4.26 17.35
CA PHE A 226 11.38 -4.48 17.97
C PHE A 226 12.09 -3.19 18.41
N GLY A 227 11.51 -2.02 18.13
CA GLY A 227 12.03 -0.71 18.53
C GLY A 227 12.26 0.26 17.37
N GLY A 228 13.04 1.30 17.64
CA GLY A 228 13.29 2.41 16.73
C GLY A 228 14.08 2.00 15.50
N ASN A 229 13.56 2.34 14.32
CA ASN A 229 14.14 1.95 13.03
C ASN A 229 15.61 2.35 12.81
N LYS A 230 16.08 3.44 13.44
CA LYS A 230 17.50 3.84 13.38
C LYS A 230 18.40 2.96 14.23
N LYS A 231 17.91 2.40 15.33
CA LYS A 231 18.55 1.32 16.09
C LYS A 231 18.56 0.04 15.27
N LEU A 232 17.39 -0.39 14.80
CA LEU A 232 17.23 -1.66 14.08
C LEU A 232 18.12 -1.75 12.83
N TRP A 233 18.28 -0.65 12.09
CA TRP A 233 19.19 -0.63 10.95
C TRP A 233 20.64 -0.96 11.33
N LYS A 234 21.13 -0.40 12.45
CA LYS A 234 22.48 -0.70 12.95
C LYS A 234 22.63 -2.15 13.39
N VAL A 235 21.60 -2.69 14.02
CA VAL A 235 21.56 -4.11 14.43
C VAL A 235 21.65 -4.99 13.18
N TYR A 236 20.83 -4.75 12.16
CA TYR A 236 20.86 -5.49 10.91
C TYR A 236 22.24 -5.47 10.25
N GLU A 237 22.88 -4.30 10.17
CA GLU A 237 24.23 -4.17 9.60
C GLU A 237 25.27 -4.96 10.41
N TYR A 238 25.20 -4.90 11.74
CA TYR A 238 26.12 -5.63 12.60
C TYR A 238 25.94 -7.15 12.50
N VAL A 239 24.70 -7.64 12.52
CA VAL A 239 24.39 -9.07 12.39
C VAL A 239 24.91 -9.61 11.06
N ASN A 240 24.65 -8.92 9.94
CA ASN A 240 25.13 -9.36 8.62
C ASN A 240 26.66 -9.33 8.49
N ASP A 241 27.35 -8.43 9.21
CA ASP A 241 28.82 -8.39 9.22
C ASP A 241 29.43 -9.49 10.10
N LYS A 242 28.80 -9.81 11.24
CA LYS A 242 29.37 -10.69 12.26
C LYS A 242 28.92 -12.14 12.18
N TYR A 243 27.69 -12.40 11.73
CA TYR A 243 27.12 -13.73 11.69
C TYR A 243 27.25 -14.35 10.30
N ASN A 244 27.92 -15.51 10.23
CA ASN A 244 28.01 -16.30 9.02
C ASN A 244 27.44 -17.71 9.28
N PRO A 245 26.34 -18.09 8.61
CA PRO A 245 25.74 -19.41 8.76
C PRO A 245 26.64 -20.57 8.33
N SER A 246 27.60 -20.32 7.44
CA SER A 246 28.60 -21.31 7.02
C SER A 246 29.68 -21.59 8.08
N ASN A 247 29.61 -20.94 9.24
CA ASN A 247 30.46 -21.27 10.38
C ASN A 247 30.27 -22.75 10.74
N LYS A 248 31.36 -23.53 10.66
CA LYS A 248 31.31 -25.00 10.73
C LYS A 248 30.91 -25.60 12.09
N THR A 249 30.87 -24.80 13.17
CA THR A 249 30.56 -25.29 14.52
C THR A 249 29.46 -24.46 15.18
N PHE A 250 28.59 -25.12 15.94
CA PHE A 250 27.54 -24.48 16.73
C PHE A 250 28.14 -23.58 17.80
N LYS A 251 29.31 -23.92 18.37
CA LYS A 251 30.05 -23.05 19.29
C LYS A 251 30.34 -21.67 18.71
N ASN A 252 30.82 -21.61 17.47
CA ASN A 252 31.15 -20.33 16.85
C ASN A 252 29.88 -19.53 16.53
N LYS A 253 28.83 -20.20 16.05
CA LYS A 253 27.52 -19.56 15.79
C LYS A 253 26.90 -19.00 17.07
N PHE A 254 26.84 -19.79 18.13
CA PHE A 254 26.28 -19.39 19.42
C PHE A 254 27.02 -18.19 20.03
N LYS A 255 28.36 -18.22 20.00
CA LYS A 255 29.16 -17.07 20.45
C LYS A 255 28.83 -15.81 19.64
N LYS A 256 28.70 -15.91 18.32
CA LYS A 256 28.34 -14.77 17.45
C LYS A 256 26.92 -14.28 17.67
N TYR A 257 25.98 -15.19 17.94
CA TYR A 257 24.64 -14.84 18.36
C TYR A 257 24.66 -13.99 19.64
N GLN A 258 25.34 -14.44 20.69
CA GLN A 258 25.46 -13.71 21.95
C GLN A 258 26.09 -12.33 21.75
N GLU A 259 27.16 -12.23 20.95
CA GLU A 259 27.79 -10.95 20.59
C GLU A 259 26.81 -9.98 19.89
N CYS A 260 25.92 -10.49 19.03
CA CYS A 260 24.92 -9.68 18.33
C CYS A 260 23.80 -9.21 19.28
N VAL A 261 23.30 -10.10 20.14
CA VAL A 261 22.27 -9.76 21.13
C VAL A 261 22.78 -8.71 22.11
N GLU A 262 24.01 -8.84 22.61
CA GLU A 262 24.60 -7.84 23.50
C GLU A 262 24.85 -6.50 22.79
N PHE A 263 25.23 -6.53 21.50
CA PHE A 263 25.31 -5.31 20.69
C PHE A 263 23.95 -4.62 20.56
N GLU A 264 22.88 -5.35 20.25
CA GLU A 264 21.52 -4.81 20.16
C GLU A 264 21.08 -4.16 21.49
N LYS A 265 21.32 -4.81 22.62
CA LYS A 265 21.00 -4.27 23.97
C LYS A 265 21.80 -3.02 24.30
N SER A 266 23.04 -2.91 23.81
CA SER A 266 23.89 -1.75 24.07
C SER A 266 23.44 -0.47 23.35
N LEU A 267 22.62 -0.61 22.30
CA LEU A 267 22.18 0.52 21.49
C LEU A 267 20.98 1.24 22.10
N PRO A 268 20.96 2.59 22.09
CA PRO A 268 19.78 3.34 22.52
C PRO A 268 18.63 3.14 21.52
N ASP A 269 17.42 3.03 22.04
CA ASP A 269 16.21 2.90 21.23
C ASP A 269 15.85 4.22 20.55
N LYS A 270 16.33 4.41 19.32
CA LYS A 270 16.19 5.66 18.55
C LYS A 270 15.56 5.39 17.20
N SER A 271 14.62 6.25 16.84
CA SER A 271 14.06 6.36 15.49
C SER A 271 14.67 7.53 14.73
N TYR A 272 14.44 7.58 13.41
CA TYR A 272 14.70 8.79 12.63
C TYR A 272 13.85 9.96 13.15
N SER A 273 14.35 11.18 12.99
CA SER A 273 13.56 12.38 13.26
C SER A 273 12.33 12.39 12.34
N ILE A 274 11.27 13.09 12.73
CA ILE A 274 10.04 13.18 11.92
C ILE A 274 10.31 13.67 10.49
N SER A 275 11.19 14.65 10.35
CA SER A 275 11.65 15.16 9.05
C SER A 275 12.32 14.10 8.19
N GLU A 276 13.27 13.35 8.76
CA GLU A 276 13.94 12.24 8.06
C GLU A 276 12.95 11.10 7.75
N GLN A 277 12.03 10.81 8.66
CA GLN A 277 11.03 9.75 8.49
C GLN A 277 10.08 10.06 7.33
N CYS A 278 9.56 11.28 7.24
CA CYS A 278 8.71 11.67 6.11
C CYS A 278 9.49 11.69 4.79
N GLU A 279 10.77 12.06 4.80
CA GLU A 279 11.63 11.95 3.60
C GLU A 279 11.79 10.49 3.16
N ILE A 280 12.00 9.56 4.10
CA ILE A 280 12.08 8.11 3.83
C ILE A 280 10.74 7.63 3.23
N GLU A 281 9.62 7.99 3.85
CA GLU A 281 8.28 7.59 3.38
C GLU A 281 7.98 8.12 1.99
N LEU A 282 8.28 9.40 1.71
CA LEU A 282 8.15 9.97 0.36
C LEU A 282 9.03 9.23 -0.65
N TYR A 283 10.30 9.00 -0.31
CA TYR A 283 11.20 8.28 -1.19
C TYR A 283 10.73 6.85 -1.49
N CYS A 284 10.26 6.14 -0.47
CA CYS A 284 9.90 4.74 -0.55
C CYS A 284 8.47 4.49 -1.05
N THR A 285 7.52 5.38 -0.79
CA THR A 285 6.08 5.13 -1.07
C THR A 285 5.43 6.25 -1.89
N GLY A 286 6.15 7.34 -2.16
CA GLY A 286 5.62 8.52 -2.84
C GLY A 286 4.73 9.39 -1.95
N ARG A 287 4.58 9.06 -0.66
CA ARG A 287 3.74 9.80 0.29
C ARG A 287 4.37 9.86 1.68
N ALA A 288 4.13 10.96 2.38
CA ALA A 288 4.43 11.08 3.81
C ALA A 288 3.21 10.66 4.63
N VAL A 289 3.42 9.97 5.73
CA VAL A 289 2.37 9.42 6.61
C VAL A 289 2.65 9.69 8.08
N SER A 290 3.92 9.78 8.49
CA SER A 290 4.30 10.10 9.85
C SER A 290 4.05 11.56 10.19
N SER A 291 3.47 11.83 11.36
CA SER A 291 3.36 13.17 11.95
C SER A 291 3.73 13.16 13.44
N LYS A 292 4.00 14.34 14.00
CA LYS A 292 4.30 14.50 15.43
C LYS A 292 3.81 15.84 15.96
N ALA A 293 2.86 15.81 16.89
CA ALA A 293 2.13 17.01 17.34
C ALA A 293 2.98 18.10 18.03
N ASP A 294 4.17 17.76 18.53
CA ASP A 294 5.09 18.72 19.18
C ASP A 294 5.91 19.55 18.16
N ILE A 295 5.82 19.22 16.87
CA ILE A 295 6.44 19.98 15.80
C ILE A 295 5.62 21.24 15.51
N PRO A 296 6.26 22.39 15.23
CA PRO A 296 5.54 23.60 14.85
C PRO A 296 4.57 23.35 13.69
N SER A 297 3.32 23.79 13.84
CA SER A 297 2.28 23.58 12.81
C SER A 297 2.53 24.34 11.51
N SER A 298 3.52 25.23 11.50
CA SER A 298 3.99 25.93 10.31
C SER A 298 4.97 25.09 9.47
N TYR A 299 5.40 23.92 9.94
CA TYR A 299 6.42 23.13 9.25
C TYR A 299 5.78 22.08 8.34
N PHE A 300 6.16 22.14 7.07
CA PHE A 300 5.66 21.23 6.05
C PHE A 300 6.81 20.65 5.23
N ILE A 301 6.70 19.38 4.85
CA ILE A 301 7.57 18.77 3.85
C ILE A 301 6.89 18.86 2.48
N VAL A 302 7.66 19.17 1.43
CA VAL A 302 7.15 19.20 0.06
C VAL A 302 7.03 17.76 -0.44
N SER A 303 5.80 17.28 -0.63
CA SER A 303 5.54 15.92 -1.10
C SER A 303 5.51 15.81 -2.62
N ASN A 304 5.13 16.87 -3.33
CA ASN A 304 5.12 16.91 -4.79
C ASN A 304 5.21 18.36 -5.29
N ILE A 305 5.76 18.54 -6.49
CA ILE A 305 5.88 19.83 -7.16
C ILE A 305 5.53 19.70 -8.64
N TYR A 306 4.63 20.58 -9.11
CA TYR A 306 4.21 20.59 -10.51
C TYR A 306 3.83 22.01 -10.95
N ASN A 307 3.60 22.17 -12.27
CA ASN A 307 3.41 23.48 -12.89
C ASN A 307 4.56 24.46 -12.59
N VAL A 308 5.80 23.99 -12.47
CA VAL A 308 6.97 24.85 -12.26
C VAL A 308 7.19 25.67 -13.52
N GLY A 309 6.86 26.95 -13.49
CA GLY A 309 6.85 27.76 -14.72
C GLY A 309 6.94 29.26 -14.53
N LYS A 310 6.65 29.98 -15.62
CA LYS A 310 6.81 31.44 -15.71
C LYS A 310 5.87 32.23 -14.78
N THR A 311 4.70 31.68 -14.44
CA THR A 311 3.66 32.38 -13.67
C THR A 311 3.54 31.91 -12.22
N ARG A 312 3.66 30.60 -11.98
CA ARG A 312 3.60 30.00 -10.64
C ARG A 312 4.35 28.68 -10.60
N THR A 313 4.43 28.14 -9.39
CA THR A 313 4.76 26.76 -9.01
C THR A 313 3.60 26.27 -8.14
N THR A 314 3.19 25.01 -8.27
CA THR A 314 2.22 24.38 -7.36
C THR A 314 2.93 23.30 -6.57
N ALA A 315 2.72 23.29 -5.26
CA ALA A 315 3.33 22.34 -4.34
C ALA A 315 2.25 21.65 -3.52
N GLU A 316 2.36 20.34 -3.39
CA GLU A 316 1.70 19.59 -2.33
C GLU A 316 2.64 19.59 -1.14
N ILE A 317 2.14 20.03 0.00
CA ILE A 317 2.90 20.15 1.23
C ILE A 317 2.19 19.38 2.34
N TYR A 318 2.93 18.52 3.03
CA TYR A 318 2.43 17.66 4.09
C TYR A 318 2.84 18.22 5.46
N SER A 319 1.88 18.41 6.36
CA SER A 319 2.14 18.95 7.69
C SER A 319 2.86 17.92 8.56
N LEU A 320 4.06 18.25 9.03
CA LEU A 320 4.82 17.39 9.93
C LEU A 320 4.18 17.28 11.33
N SER A 321 3.29 18.21 11.68
CA SER A 321 2.61 18.24 12.98
C SER A 321 1.25 17.55 12.98
N VAL A 322 0.42 17.80 11.95
CA VAL A 322 -0.97 17.34 11.88
C VAL A 322 -1.07 16.04 11.08
N GLY A 323 -0.24 15.89 10.04
CA GLY A 323 -0.28 14.74 9.16
C GLY A 323 -1.26 14.85 7.99
N GLU A 324 -1.55 16.07 7.55
CA GLU A 324 -2.43 16.35 6.41
C GLU A 324 -1.66 17.03 5.26
N THR A 325 -2.04 16.68 4.03
CA THR A 325 -1.53 17.33 2.81
C THR A 325 -2.43 18.48 2.40
N MET A 326 -1.83 19.61 2.01
CA MET A 326 -2.53 20.70 1.34
C MET A 326 -1.81 21.13 0.06
N VAL A 327 -2.58 21.65 -0.89
CA VAL A 327 -2.03 22.20 -2.15
C VAL A 327 -1.85 23.70 -2.00
N VAL A 328 -0.63 24.20 -2.21
CA VAL A 328 -0.30 25.62 -2.19
C VAL A 328 0.28 26.08 -3.53
N LYS A 329 -0.17 27.23 -4.01
CA LYS A 329 0.37 27.92 -5.19
C LYS A 329 1.40 28.96 -4.76
N VAL A 330 2.54 28.96 -5.42
CA VAL A 330 3.64 29.89 -5.17
C VAL A 330 3.88 30.70 -6.43
N GLY A 331 3.74 32.02 -6.36
CA GLY A 331 4.01 32.88 -7.51
C GLY A 331 5.49 32.82 -7.92
N SER A 332 5.81 32.92 -9.22
CA SER A 332 7.20 32.70 -9.69
C SER A 332 8.23 33.64 -9.06
N LYS A 333 7.86 34.85 -8.64
CA LYS A 333 8.77 35.76 -7.90
C LYS A 333 9.10 35.21 -6.51
N VAL A 334 8.10 34.70 -5.78
CA VAL A 334 8.27 34.10 -4.45
C VAL A 334 9.11 32.82 -4.58
N TYR A 335 8.80 31.97 -5.56
CA TYR A 335 9.55 30.75 -5.82
C TYR A 335 11.02 31.02 -6.21
N LYS A 336 11.29 32.00 -7.08
CA LYS A 336 12.68 32.34 -7.46
C LYS A 336 13.53 32.83 -6.28
N ASN A 337 12.91 33.49 -5.31
CA ASN A 337 13.60 33.97 -4.12
C ASN A 337 13.92 32.84 -3.13
N ALA A 338 13.12 31.77 -3.13
CA ALA A 338 13.30 30.61 -2.27
C ALA A 338 12.89 29.34 -3.04
N PRO A 339 13.73 28.87 -3.98
CA PRO A 339 13.43 27.67 -4.75
C PRO A 339 13.46 26.46 -3.84
N PHE A 340 12.56 25.51 -4.10
CA PHE A 340 12.43 24.27 -3.32
C PHE A 340 12.08 23.12 -4.26
N LYS A 341 12.38 21.90 -3.82
CA LYS A 341 12.04 20.65 -4.50
C LYS A 341 11.32 19.70 -3.54
N GLU A 342 10.89 18.56 -4.08
CA GLU A 342 10.37 17.45 -3.28
C GLU A 342 11.36 17.04 -2.18
N GLY A 343 10.84 16.74 -0.98
CA GLY A 343 11.61 16.41 0.21
C GLY A 343 12.14 17.61 1.01
N ASP A 344 12.11 18.83 0.46
CA ASP A 344 12.49 20.02 1.21
C ASP A 344 11.46 20.35 2.30
N ILE A 345 11.94 20.95 3.40
CA ILE A 345 11.07 21.41 4.50
C ILE A 345 10.94 22.92 4.45
N LEU A 346 9.70 23.37 4.46
CA LEU A 346 9.29 24.76 4.41
C LEU A 346 8.58 25.15 5.70
N GLU A 347 8.79 26.39 6.12
CA GLU A 347 7.99 27.06 7.14
C GLU A 347 6.99 28.01 6.46
N LEU A 348 5.72 27.81 6.76
CA LEU A 348 4.60 28.56 6.23
C LEU A 348 3.57 28.82 7.33
N HIS A 349 3.44 30.07 7.77
CA HIS A 349 2.41 30.44 8.73
C HIS A 349 1.09 30.75 8.02
N LYS A 350 -0.04 30.60 8.74
CA LYS A 350 -1.37 30.97 8.22
C LYS A 350 -1.42 32.40 7.67
N SER A 351 -0.71 33.34 8.30
CA SER A 351 -0.59 34.74 7.86
C SER A 351 0.08 34.91 6.48
N ASP A 352 0.96 33.97 6.11
CA ASP A 352 1.67 33.98 4.84
C ASP A 352 0.87 33.31 3.71
N ILE A 353 -0.33 32.80 4.00
CA ILE A 353 -1.23 32.20 3.01
C ILE A 353 -2.34 33.20 2.64
N ALA A 354 -2.51 33.45 1.35
CA ALA A 354 -3.69 34.09 0.80
C ALA A 354 -4.68 33.04 0.33
N VAL A 355 -5.91 33.08 0.82
CA VAL A 355 -7.04 32.29 0.31
C VAL A 355 -7.70 33.07 -0.82
N LYS A 356 -7.83 32.46 -1.99
CA LYS A 356 -8.47 33.10 -3.17
C LYS A 356 -9.55 32.17 -3.74
N PRO A 357 -10.62 32.71 -4.34
CA PRO A 357 -11.55 31.90 -5.12
C PRO A 357 -10.84 31.20 -6.28
N LYS A 358 -11.14 29.91 -6.51
CA LYS A 358 -10.66 29.22 -7.72
C LYS A 358 -11.39 29.75 -8.95
N ASN A 359 -10.69 29.78 -10.09
CA ASN A 359 -11.37 29.94 -11.38
C ASN A 359 -11.88 28.56 -11.82
N ILE A 360 -13.19 28.45 -12.02
CA ILE A 360 -13.87 27.26 -12.53
C ILE A 360 -14.48 27.59 -13.89
N LYS A 361 -14.57 26.57 -14.75
CA LYS A 361 -15.20 26.72 -16.06
C LYS A 361 -16.68 26.32 -15.93
N LYS A 362 -17.58 27.27 -16.10
CA LYS A 362 -19.04 27.04 -16.10
C LYS A 362 -19.59 27.52 -17.43
N ASP A 363 -20.31 26.65 -18.14
CA ASP A 363 -20.92 26.94 -19.44
C ASP A 363 -19.92 27.51 -20.49
N GLY A 364 -18.67 27.06 -20.44
CA GLY A 364 -17.62 27.52 -21.36
C GLY A 364 -16.81 28.72 -20.88
N GLU A 365 -17.27 29.47 -19.88
CA GLU A 365 -16.64 30.68 -19.36
C GLU A 365 -15.89 30.45 -18.04
N TRP A 366 -14.80 31.18 -17.83
CA TRP A 366 -14.04 31.14 -16.58
C TRP A 366 -14.64 32.11 -15.57
N ILE A 367 -15.26 31.57 -14.52
CA ILE A 367 -15.82 32.35 -13.42
C ILE A 367 -15.09 32.05 -12.12
N LYS A 368 -15.14 32.98 -11.17
CA LYS A 368 -14.65 32.73 -9.80
C LYS A 368 -15.68 31.89 -9.05
N SER A 369 -15.24 30.75 -8.51
CA SER A 369 -16.07 29.88 -7.68
C SER A 369 -16.48 30.59 -6.39
N THR A 370 -17.72 30.40 -5.98
CA THR A 370 -18.23 30.86 -4.68
C THR A 370 -17.99 29.85 -3.56
N THR A 371 -17.69 28.60 -3.91
CA THR A 371 -17.55 27.48 -2.96
C THR A 371 -16.13 26.93 -2.88
N GLU A 372 -15.35 27.04 -3.96
CA GLU A 372 -13.99 26.51 -4.01
C GLU A 372 -12.93 27.59 -3.88
N THR A 373 -11.97 27.34 -2.99
CA THR A 373 -10.82 28.23 -2.78
C THR A 373 -9.50 27.56 -3.11
N GLU A 374 -8.48 28.37 -3.37
CA GLU A 374 -7.09 27.98 -3.56
C GLU A 374 -6.18 28.77 -2.62
N PHE A 375 -5.13 28.11 -2.14
CA PHE A 375 -4.15 28.68 -1.22
C PHE A 375 -2.94 29.20 -1.99
N TRP A 376 -2.53 30.44 -1.72
CA TRP A 376 -1.35 31.07 -2.31
C TRP A 376 -0.36 31.48 -1.24
N ALA A 377 0.88 31.00 -1.33
CA ALA A 377 1.96 31.46 -0.47
C ALA A 377 2.39 32.88 -0.90
N LYS A 378 2.21 33.85 0.00
CA LYS A 378 2.75 35.22 -0.14
C LYS A 378 4.25 35.24 0.10
N ARG A 379 4.69 34.44 1.08
CA ARG A 379 6.07 34.22 1.48
C ARG A 379 6.20 32.76 1.92
N LEU A 380 7.42 32.26 1.88
CA LEU A 380 7.79 30.96 2.42
C LEU A 380 9.22 31.06 2.93
N LYS A 381 9.52 30.33 4.00
CA LYS A 381 10.87 30.24 4.55
C LYS A 381 11.39 28.83 4.38
N PHE A 382 12.60 28.73 3.85
CA PHE A 382 13.29 27.46 3.71
C PHE A 382 13.89 27.03 5.04
N ILE A 383 13.64 25.79 5.46
CA ILE A 383 14.14 25.26 6.73
C ILE A 383 15.26 24.24 6.51
N ARG A 384 15.03 23.25 5.65
CA ARG A 384 15.99 22.15 5.44
C ARG A 384 15.87 21.59 4.02
N LYS A 385 17.02 21.23 3.43
CA LYS A 385 17.09 20.49 2.18
C LYS A 385 16.74 19.03 2.41
N GLY A 386 15.88 18.48 1.54
CA GLY A 386 15.66 17.06 1.45
C GLY A 386 16.97 16.34 1.15
N THR A 387 17.19 15.23 1.84
CA THR A 387 18.43 14.45 1.73
C THR A 387 18.30 13.22 0.83
N MET A 388 17.06 12.84 0.51
CA MET A 388 16.73 11.74 -0.40
C MET A 388 16.10 12.34 -1.66
N GLY A 389 16.83 12.39 -2.77
CA GLY A 389 16.34 12.97 -4.02
C GLY A 389 17.42 13.53 -4.93
#